data_AF-A0A7N1A0C0-F1
#
_entry.id   AF-A0A7N1A0C0-F1
#
_cell.length_a   1.000
_cell.length_b   1.000
_cell.length_c   1.000
_cell.angle_alpha   90.00
_cell.angle_beta   90.00
_cell.angle_gamma   90.00
#
_symmetry.space_group_name_H-M   'P 1'
#
loop_
_entity.id
_entity.type
_entity.pdbx_description
1 polymer ?
#
loop_
_entity_poly.entity_id
_entity_poly.type
_entity_poly.pdbx_seq_one_letter_code
_entity_poly.pdbx_strand_id
1 'polypeptide(L)'
;MSQLNLSHNAISGKIPDTFGPRSYFTVLDLSYNNLTGPIPKTISSASFIGHLDLSHNHLCGRIPAGSPFDHLEASSFWYNDCLCGRPLKPC
;
A
#
# COMPACT_ATOMS: atom_id res chain seq x y z
N MET A 1 -19.24 -5.76 0.39
CA MET A 1 -17.89 -5.44 0.89
C MET A 1 -16.92 -6.39 0.22
N SER A 2 -15.96 -5.90 -0.55
CA SER A 2 -14.96 -6.76 -1.20
C SER A 2 -13.63 -6.58 -0.47
N GLN A 3 -13.06 -7.67 0.02
CA GLN A 3 -11.82 -7.64 0.79
C GLN A 3 -10.81 -8.55 0.09
N LEU A 4 -9.60 -8.05 -0.10
CA LEU A 4 -8.47 -8.85 -0.54
C LEU A 4 -7.44 -8.85 0.59
N ASN A 5 -7.31 -9.98 1.27
CA ASN A 5 -6.27 -10.20 2.26
C ASN A 5 -5.29 -11.24 1.73
N LEU A 6 -4.05 -10.82 1.52
CA LEU A 6 -2.91 -11.64 1.12
C LEU A 6 -1.77 -11.54 2.15
N SER A 7 -2.06 -11.08 3.37
CA SER A 7 -1.02 -10.92 4.38
C SER A 7 -0.43 -12.24 4.86
N HIS A 8 0.78 -12.17 5.41
CA HIS A 8 1.52 -13.33 5.92
C HIS A 8 1.80 -14.40 4.85
N ASN A 9 2.31 -13.96 3.71
CA ASN A 9 2.74 -14.83 2.63
C ASN A 9 4.20 -14.54 2.23
N ALA A 10 4.70 -15.29 1.25
CA ALA A 10 6.02 -15.07 0.66
C ALA A 10 5.92 -14.37 -0.71
N ILE A 11 4.87 -13.56 -0.94
CA ILE A 11 4.66 -12.88 -2.22
C ILE A 11 5.82 -11.91 -2.45
N SER A 12 6.43 -11.97 -3.61
CA SER A 12 7.58 -11.14 -3.99
C SER A 12 7.34 -10.45 -5.33
N GLY A 13 8.25 -9.55 -5.70
CA GLY A 13 8.11 -8.69 -6.87
C GLY A 13 7.44 -7.37 -6.53
N LYS A 14 6.89 -6.68 -7.54
CA LYS A 14 6.30 -5.35 -7.39
C LYS A 14 4.79 -5.44 -7.22
N ILE A 15 4.21 -4.46 -6.54
CA ILE A 15 2.75 -4.27 -6.56
C ILE A 15 2.35 -3.85 -7.99
N PRO A 16 1.45 -4.57 -8.66
CA PRO A 16 1.02 -4.23 -10.00
C PRO A 16 0.15 -2.96 -10.02
N ASP A 17 0.18 -2.22 -11.13
CA ASP A 17 -0.61 -1.01 -11.33
C ASP A 17 -2.13 -1.27 -11.48
N THR A 18 -2.60 -2.49 -11.20
CA THR A 18 -3.97 -2.96 -11.43
C THR A 18 -4.98 -2.47 -10.39
N PHE A 19 -4.52 -2.02 -9.22
CA PHE A 19 -5.37 -1.55 -8.11
C PHE A 19 -5.92 -0.12 -8.32
N GLY A 20 -6.20 0.25 -9.56
CA GLY A 20 -6.63 1.59 -9.97
C GLY A 20 -8.14 1.84 -9.92
N PRO A 21 -8.70 2.70 -10.79
CA PRO A 21 -10.10 3.14 -10.77
C PRO A 21 -11.16 2.04 -10.84
N ARG A 22 -10.79 0.84 -11.31
CA ARG A 22 -11.67 -0.32 -11.42
C ARG A 22 -11.68 -1.19 -10.15
N SER A 23 -10.83 -0.87 -9.17
CA SER A 23 -10.77 -1.55 -7.89
C SER A 23 -11.99 -1.17 -7.06
N TYR A 24 -12.76 -2.19 -6.67
CA TYR A 24 -13.91 -2.08 -5.79
C TYR A 24 -13.61 -2.65 -4.38
N PHE A 25 -12.34 -2.88 -4.08
CA PHE A 25 -11.91 -3.37 -2.77
C PHE A 25 -12.11 -2.29 -1.71
N THR A 26 -12.72 -2.68 -0.60
CA THR A 26 -12.87 -1.86 0.61
C THR A 26 -11.74 -2.10 1.60
N VAL A 27 -11.14 -3.29 1.55
CA VAL A 27 -9.99 -3.70 2.36
C VAL A 27 -8.96 -4.33 1.43
N LEU A 28 -7.73 -3.84 1.50
CA LEU A 28 -6.57 -4.41 0.81
C LEU A 28 -5.44 -4.58 1.83
N ASP A 29 -5.19 -5.82 2.24
CA ASP A 29 -4.11 -6.16 3.17
C ASP A 29 -3.05 -6.98 2.43
N LEU A 30 -1.88 -6.38 2.24
CA LEU A 30 -0.70 -7.00 1.62
C LEU A 30 0.47 -7.08 2.62
N SER A 31 0.20 -6.90 3.91
CA SER A 31 1.22 -6.85 4.95
C SER A 31 1.97 -8.18 5.11
N TYR A 32 3.15 -8.17 5.73
CA TYR A 32 3.95 -9.38 5.98
C TYR A 32 4.18 -10.21 4.71
N ASN A 33 4.83 -9.60 3.72
CA ASN A 33 5.23 -10.21 2.47
C ASN A 33 6.66 -9.75 2.08
N ASN A 34 7.13 -10.18 0.91
CA ASN A 34 8.44 -9.81 0.35
C ASN A 34 8.28 -8.84 -0.85
N LEU A 35 7.25 -8.00 -0.85
CA LEU A 35 7.00 -7.04 -1.95
C LEU A 35 8.08 -5.97 -1.99
N THR A 36 8.46 -5.55 -3.20
CA THR A 36 9.58 -4.64 -3.47
C THR A 36 9.17 -3.50 -4.39
N GLY A 37 9.99 -2.45 -4.45
CA GLY A 37 9.78 -1.31 -5.34
C GLY A 37 8.78 -0.28 -4.79
N PRO A 38 8.34 0.68 -5.62
CA PRO A 38 7.47 1.76 -5.18
C PRO A 38 6.02 1.32 -5.04
N ILE A 39 5.27 2.06 -4.21
CA ILE A 39 3.82 1.94 -4.15
C ILE A 39 3.23 2.57 -5.42
N PRO A 40 2.42 1.83 -6.21
CA PRO A 40 1.75 2.35 -7.38
C PRO A 40 0.87 3.56 -7.07
N LYS A 41 1.08 4.66 -7.79
CA LYS A 41 0.20 5.84 -7.68
C LYS A 41 -1.23 5.52 -8.13
N THR A 42 -1.44 4.48 -8.95
CA THR A 42 -2.78 4.09 -9.41
C THR A 42 -3.72 3.73 -8.25
N ILE A 43 -3.20 3.24 -7.12
CA ILE A 43 -3.98 3.00 -5.90
C ILE A 43 -4.66 4.28 -5.39
N SER A 44 -4.11 5.45 -5.68
CA SER A 44 -4.73 6.74 -5.33
C SER A 44 -6.02 7.03 -6.10
N SER A 45 -6.37 6.17 -7.07
CA SER A 45 -7.62 6.26 -7.84
C SER A 45 -8.64 5.21 -7.39
N ALA A 46 -8.32 4.35 -6.42
CA ALA A 46 -9.24 3.37 -5.85
C ALA A 46 -10.11 4.00 -4.77
N SER A 47 -11.20 4.65 -5.18
CA SER A 47 -12.07 5.45 -4.30
C SER A 47 -12.78 4.67 -3.20
N PHE A 48 -12.79 3.33 -3.26
CA PHE A 48 -13.53 2.49 -2.32
C PHE A 48 -12.65 1.91 -1.20
N ILE A 49 -11.32 2.03 -1.27
CA ILE A 49 -10.42 1.49 -0.25
C ILE A 49 -10.57 2.31 1.03
N GLY A 50 -11.13 1.68 2.07
CA GLY A 50 -11.21 2.24 3.42
C GLY A 50 -10.10 1.75 4.34
N HIS A 51 -9.49 0.60 4.03
CA HIS A 51 -8.37 0.03 4.77
C HIS A 51 -7.30 -0.48 3.79
N LEU A 52 -6.06 -0.01 3.98
CA LEU A 52 -4.88 -0.44 3.23
C LEU A 52 -3.74 -0.71 4.22
N ASP A 53 -3.19 -1.91 4.19
CA ASP A 53 -2.00 -2.26 4.96
C ASP A 53 -0.92 -2.83 4.03
N LEU A 54 0.23 -2.17 4.01
CA LEU A 54 1.42 -2.50 3.23
C LEU A 54 2.63 -2.75 4.14
N SER A 55 2.42 -2.84 5.46
CA SER A 55 3.48 -2.97 6.44
C SER A 55 4.24 -4.29 6.29
N HIS A 56 5.45 -4.37 6.85
CA HIS A 56 6.28 -5.58 6.81
C HIS A 56 6.51 -6.09 5.37
N ASN A 57 7.13 -5.25 4.55
CA ASN A 57 7.53 -5.55 3.18
C ASN A 57 8.90 -4.90 2.89
N HIS A 58 9.36 -4.93 1.64
CA HIS A 58 10.57 -4.28 1.16
C HIS A 58 10.28 -3.14 0.18
N LEU A 59 9.15 -2.43 0.39
CA LEU A 59 8.75 -1.30 -0.45
C LEU A 59 9.69 -0.10 -0.23
N CYS A 60 9.85 0.71 -1.27
CA CYS A 60 10.86 1.76 -1.33
C CYS A 60 10.41 2.93 -2.18
N GLY A 61 10.73 4.15 -1.75
CA GLY A 61 10.36 5.39 -2.44
C GLY A 61 9.30 6.21 -1.71
N ARG A 62 8.84 7.27 -2.36
CA ARG A 62 7.87 8.21 -1.77
C ARG A 62 6.46 7.61 -1.78
N ILE A 63 5.76 7.68 -0.65
CA ILE A 63 4.34 7.35 -0.53
C ILE A 63 3.52 8.29 -1.44
N PRO A 64 2.64 7.78 -2.33
CA PRO A 64 1.82 8.62 -3.18
C PRO A 64 0.91 9.53 -2.36
N ALA A 65 0.69 10.76 -2.83
CA ALA A 65 -0.31 11.65 -2.24
C ALA A 65 -1.71 11.39 -2.82
N GLY A 66 -2.75 11.75 -2.06
CA GLY A 66 -4.15 11.56 -2.43
C GLY A 66 -4.82 10.43 -1.66
N SER A 67 -6.15 10.38 -1.70
CA SER A 67 -6.93 9.26 -1.15
C SER A 67 -6.57 7.94 -1.87
N PRO A 68 -6.40 6.79 -1.19
CA PRO A 68 -6.62 6.61 0.25
C PRO A 68 -5.42 7.02 1.14
N PHE A 69 -4.24 7.23 0.57
CA PHE A 69 -2.98 7.42 1.31
C PHE A 69 -3.00 8.57 2.32
N ASP A 70 -3.68 9.67 2.03
CA ASP A 70 -3.73 10.84 2.91
C ASP A 70 -4.42 10.56 4.27
N HIS A 71 -5.22 9.50 4.37
CA HIS A 71 -5.95 9.13 5.59
C HIS A 71 -5.38 7.89 6.30
N LEU A 72 -4.31 7.29 5.75
CA LEU A 72 -3.71 6.10 6.33
C LEU A 72 -2.74 6.48 7.45
N GLU A 73 -2.74 5.68 8.50
CA GLU A 73 -1.79 5.81 9.59
C GLU A 73 -0.39 5.34 9.18
N ALA A 74 0.64 5.77 9.91
CA ALA A 74 2.00 5.32 9.70
C ALA A 74 2.16 3.79 9.82
N SER A 75 1.31 3.16 10.63
CA SER A 75 1.25 1.71 10.83
C SER A 75 1.07 0.94 9.53
N SER A 76 0.24 1.43 8.60
CA SER A 76 0.04 0.85 7.26
C SER A 76 1.31 0.76 6.41
N PHE A 77 2.40 1.41 6.81
CA PHE A 77 3.66 1.48 6.04
C PHE A 77 4.88 1.05 6.84
N TRP A 78 4.75 0.75 8.14
CA TRP A 78 5.88 0.38 8.97
C TRP A 78 6.60 -0.86 8.45
N TYR A 79 7.87 -1.00 8.84
CA TYR A 79 8.73 -2.10 8.39
C TYR A 79 8.84 -2.17 6.86
N ASN A 80 9.00 -0.99 6.24
CA ASN A 80 9.47 -0.79 4.87
C ASN A 80 10.58 0.28 4.92
N ASP A 81 11.83 -0.14 5.10
CA ASP A 81 12.94 0.74 5.53
C ASP A 81 13.21 1.92 4.59
N CYS A 82 12.89 1.77 3.31
CA CYS A 82 13.12 2.78 2.27
C CYS A 82 11.89 3.68 2.00
N LEU A 83 10.72 3.43 2.61
CA LEU A 83 9.57 4.32 2.41
C LEU A 83 9.76 5.67 3.11
N CYS A 84 9.30 6.73 2.46
CA CYS A 84 9.35 8.10 2.96
C CYS A 84 8.17 8.94 2.45
N GLY A 85 7.97 10.12 3.01
CA GLY A 85 6.79 10.97 2.77
C GLY A 85 5.68 10.70 3.78
N ARG A 86 4.68 11.59 3.85
CA ARG A 86 3.58 11.47 4.83
C ARG A 86 2.85 10.12 4.65
N PRO A 87 2.50 9.41 5.73
CA PRO A 87 2.63 9.80 7.15
C PRO A 87 4.00 9.51 7.82
N LEU A 88 4.98 8.98 7.09
CA LEU A 88 6.32 8.69 7.60
C LEU A 88 7.23 9.94 7.61
N LYS A 89 8.53 9.72 7.89
CA LYS A 89 9.57 10.75 7.79
C LYS A 89 9.63 11.32 6.36
N PRO A 90 9.95 12.62 6.18
CA PRO A 90 10.17 13.20 4.87
C PRO A 90 11.19 12.41 4.04
N CYS A 91 10.96 12.38 2.72
CA CYS A 91 12.04 12.22 1.76
C CYS A 91 12.75 13.58 1.66
#